data_AF-R9L6H0-F1
#
_entry.id   AF-R9L6H0-F1
#
_cell.length_a   1.000
_cell.length_b   1.000
_cell.length_c   1.000
_cell.angle_alpha   90.00
_cell.angle_beta   90.00
_cell.angle_gamma   90.00
#
_symmetry.space_group_name_H-M   'P 1'
#
loop_
_entity.id
_entity.type
_entity.pdbx_description
1 polymer ?
#
loop_
_entity_poly.entity_id
_entity_poly.type
_entity_poly.pdbx_seq_one_letter_code
_entity_poly.pdbx_strand_id
1 'polypeptide(L)'
;MNNFGEAGSAEVAIIPKGTVINGNIEIDGKLDMHGEINGNIVSNDRVNITGTVTGDIKANDLYTKDSFIEGKIECTQGAVVRDNTVILGDIFADSLEVDGAIQGKLDVKGCVIVGDTAIVDSDIRAKAIQVSNGAAINGFCSLCYAEINMDDIFPVTEQKAETQEEEAEKPKAVAKPKATAKAKK
;
A
#
# COMPACT_ATOMS: atom_id res chain seq x y z
N MET A 1 23.33 -10.17 46.27
CA MET A 1 21.96 -10.17 46.83
C MET A 1 21.52 -8.72 46.90
N ASN A 2 20.76 -8.15 45.96
CA ASN A 2 19.68 -8.71 45.15
C ASN A 2 19.62 -8.04 43.76
N ASN A 3 19.34 -8.88 42.75
CA ASN A 3 18.89 -8.48 41.41
C ASN A 3 17.69 -7.55 41.52
N PHE A 4 17.81 -6.34 40.98
CA PHE A 4 16.69 -5.71 40.28
C PHE A 4 17.02 -5.80 38.80
N GLY A 5 16.31 -6.70 38.12
CA GLY A 5 16.42 -6.86 36.69
C GLY A 5 16.16 -5.53 36.01
N GLU A 6 17.04 -5.21 35.09
CA GLU A 6 16.85 -4.24 34.01
C GLU A 6 15.62 -4.71 33.21
N ALA A 7 14.43 -4.39 33.72
CA ALA A 7 13.23 -4.43 32.92
C ALA A 7 13.45 -3.35 31.87
N GLY A 8 13.75 -3.75 30.63
CA GLY A 8 13.86 -2.87 29.49
C GLY A 8 12.61 -2.01 29.41
N SER A 9 12.68 -0.82 30.02
CA SER A 9 11.73 0.25 29.82
C SER A 9 11.97 0.68 28.38
N ALA A 10 11.18 0.15 27.46
CA ALA A 10 11.08 0.78 26.16
C ALA A 10 10.58 2.21 26.45
N GLU A 11 11.50 3.17 26.42
CA GLU A 11 11.15 4.58 26.55
C GLU A 11 10.26 4.90 25.35
N VAL A 12 8.99 5.14 25.64
CA VAL A 12 8.00 5.57 24.65
C VAL A 12 7.96 7.08 24.69
N ALA A 13 8.34 7.73 23.61
CA ALA A 13 8.02 9.15 23.44
C ALA A 13 6.58 9.27 22.96
N ILE A 14 5.80 10.10 23.65
CA ILE A 14 4.40 10.34 23.31
C ILE A 14 4.26 11.79 22.87
N ILE A 15 3.75 11.99 21.66
CA ILE A 15 3.38 13.32 21.14
C ILE A 15 1.86 13.44 21.28
N PRO A 16 1.35 14.31 22.17
CA PRO A 16 -0.08 14.42 22.42
C PRO A 16 -0.82 15.20 21.32
N LYS A 17 -2.12 14.92 21.18
CA LYS A 17 -3.03 15.61 20.23
C LYS A 17 -2.94 17.13 20.38
N GLY A 18 -2.89 17.82 19.24
CA GLY A 18 -2.75 19.28 19.20
C GLY A 18 -1.29 19.78 19.18
N THR A 19 -0.31 18.88 19.18
CA THR A 19 1.09 19.22 18.92
C THR A 19 1.32 19.34 17.42
N VAL A 20 1.97 20.43 17.00
CA VAL A 20 2.50 20.62 15.65
C VAL A 20 4.01 20.67 15.74
N ILE A 21 4.68 19.72 15.10
CA ILE A 21 6.14 19.66 15.05
C ILE A 21 6.59 20.10 13.67
N ASN A 22 7.41 21.16 13.61
CA ASN A 22 8.03 21.63 12.38
C ASN A 22 9.54 21.35 12.48
N GLY A 23 9.99 20.26 11.87
CA GLY A 23 11.36 19.77 12.00
C GLY A 23 11.44 18.24 12.02
N ASN A 24 12.67 17.73 12.06
CA ASN A 24 12.92 16.29 12.06
C ASN A 24 12.89 15.71 13.48
N ILE A 25 12.47 14.46 13.60
CA ILE A 25 12.42 13.70 14.84
C ILE A 25 13.33 12.49 14.71
N GLU A 26 14.22 12.31 15.67
CA GLU A 26 15.10 11.15 15.76
C GLU A 26 14.97 10.54 17.16
N ILE A 27 14.65 9.25 17.23
CA ILE A 27 14.42 8.54 18.49
C ILE A 27 14.91 7.10 18.41
N ASP A 28 15.64 6.64 19.42
CA ASP A 28 16.10 5.24 19.47
C ASP A 28 15.03 4.26 19.97
N GLY A 29 14.03 4.77 20.68
CA GLY A 29 12.91 4.01 21.24
C GLY A 29 11.63 4.08 20.41
N LYS A 30 10.51 3.78 21.10
CA LYS A 30 9.18 3.75 20.50
C LYS A 30 8.58 5.14 20.44
N LEU A 31 7.83 5.42 19.39
CA LEU A 31 7.16 6.71 19.19
C LEU A 31 5.66 6.52 19.04
N ASP A 32 4.89 7.13 19.95
CA ASP A 32 3.44 7.27 19.85
C ASP A 32 3.10 8.69 19.45
N MET A 33 2.77 8.88 18.18
CA MET A 33 2.38 10.17 17.64
C MET A 33 0.86 10.31 17.61
N HIS A 34 0.38 11.36 18.28
CA HIS A 34 -0.96 11.88 18.11
C HIS A 34 -0.87 13.37 17.73
N GLY A 35 -0.76 13.74 16.45
CA GLY A 35 -0.56 15.17 16.10
C GLY A 35 -0.24 15.41 14.63
N GLU A 36 0.33 16.58 14.35
CA GLU A 36 0.81 16.95 13.02
C GLU A 36 2.34 17.08 13.02
N ILE A 37 2.99 16.46 12.04
CA ILE A 37 4.44 16.51 11.87
C ILE A 37 4.77 16.95 10.46
N ASN A 38 5.51 18.05 10.38
CA ASN A 38 6.04 18.60 9.15
C ASN A 38 7.57 18.45 9.19
N GLY A 39 8.04 17.31 8.72
CA GLY A 39 9.44 16.89 8.76
C GLY A 39 9.61 15.38 8.83
N ASN A 40 10.87 14.95 8.83
CA ASN A 40 11.21 13.53 8.74
C ASN A 40 11.20 12.86 10.12
N ILE A 41 10.83 11.58 10.16
CA ILE A 41 10.79 10.78 11.38
C ILE A 41 11.74 9.61 11.22
N VAL A 42 12.68 9.48 12.16
CA VAL A 42 13.63 8.36 12.21
C VAL A 42 13.49 7.68 13.57
N SER A 43 13.12 6.40 13.54
CA SER A 43 13.08 5.54 14.72
C SER A 43 13.81 4.23 14.48
N ASN A 44 14.52 3.75 15.50
CA ASN A 44 15.18 2.44 15.48
C ASN A 44 14.28 1.29 16.00
N ASP A 45 13.04 1.59 16.37
CA ASP A 45 12.07 0.61 16.88
C ASP A 45 10.69 0.84 16.20
N ARG A 46 9.60 0.78 16.96
CA ARG A 46 8.23 0.89 16.50
C ARG A 46 7.71 2.33 16.55
N VAL A 47 7.04 2.73 15.48
CA VAL A 47 6.33 4.01 15.38
C VAL A 47 4.83 3.78 15.21
N ASN A 48 4.04 4.34 16.11
CA ASN A 48 2.60 4.40 16.01
C ASN A 48 2.18 5.83 15.64
N ILE A 49 1.46 5.98 14.53
CA ILE A 49 1.07 7.27 13.98
C ILE A 49 -0.45 7.39 13.98
N THR A 50 -0.91 8.50 14.52
CA THR A 50 -2.32 8.93 14.54
C THR A 50 -2.36 10.43 14.27
N GLY A 51 -2.63 10.83 13.05
CA GLY A 51 -2.67 12.22 12.64
C GLY A 51 -2.03 12.46 11.28
N THR A 52 -1.47 13.65 11.07
CA THR A 52 -0.92 14.08 9.79
C THR A 52 0.60 14.06 9.81
N VAL A 53 1.22 13.47 8.80
CA VAL A 53 2.67 13.48 8.62
C VAL A 53 2.99 13.90 7.20
N THR A 54 3.75 14.99 7.06
CA THR A 54 4.32 15.43 5.79
C THR A 54 5.83 15.32 5.89
N GLY A 55 6.39 14.28 5.29
CA GLY A 55 7.82 13.96 5.38
C GLY A 55 8.12 12.48 5.26
N ASP A 56 9.41 12.15 5.25
CA ASP A 56 9.86 10.76 5.13
C ASP A 56 9.90 10.08 6.49
N ILE A 57 9.44 8.82 6.54
CA ILE A 57 9.37 8.02 7.77
C ILE A 57 10.31 6.82 7.62
N LYS A 58 11.23 6.67 8.56
CA LYS A 58 12.10 5.52 8.70
C LYS A 58 11.90 4.87 10.05
N ALA A 59 11.49 3.60 10.06
CA ALA A 59 11.22 2.83 11.28
C ALA A 59 11.56 1.34 11.08
N ASN A 60 11.60 0.55 12.16
CA ASN A 60 11.58 -0.90 12.01
C ASN A 60 10.17 -1.39 11.71
N ASP A 61 9.24 -1.03 12.59
CA ASP A 61 7.81 -1.29 12.45
C ASP A 61 7.03 0.02 12.41
N LEU A 62 6.09 0.13 11.48
CA LEU A 62 5.17 1.25 11.37
C LEU A 62 3.74 0.77 11.55
N TYR A 63 3.01 1.42 12.46
CA TYR A 63 1.58 1.24 12.65
C TYR A 63 0.89 2.58 12.44
N THR A 64 -0.03 2.63 11.50
CA THR A 64 -0.76 3.86 11.18
C THR A 64 -2.25 3.60 11.33
N LYS A 65 -2.94 4.55 11.95
CA LYS A 65 -4.39 4.50 12.13
C LYS A 65 -4.94 5.92 12.10
N ASP A 66 -6.11 6.13 11.51
CA ASP A 66 -6.76 7.46 11.46
C ASP A 66 -5.75 8.56 11.05
N SER A 67 -4.93 8.29 10.03
CA SER A 67 -3.76 9.11 9.68
C SER A 67 -3.71 9.51 8.22
N PHE A 68 -3.05 10.63 7.94
CA PHE A 68 -2.79 11.10 6.59
C PHE A 68 -1.28 11.30 6.42
N ILE A 69 -0.66 10.52 5.56
CA ILE A 69 0.80 10.50 5.40
C ILE A 69 1.15 10.84 3.96
N GLU A 70 1.95 11.89 3.80
CA GLU A 70 2.55 12.28 2.53
C GLU A 70 4.07 12.18 2.64
N GLY A 71 4.66 11.28 1.88
CA GLY A 71 6.11 11.08 1.88
C GLY A 71 6.52 9.63 1.71
N LYS A 72 7.83 9.37 1.76
CA LYS A 72 8.38 8.03 1.60
C LYS A 72 8.38 7.29 2.93
N ILE A 73 7.93 6.04 2.93
CA ILE A 73 7.95 5.17 4.10
C ILE A 73 8.99 4.06 3.88
N GLU A 74 9.98 3.99 4.76
CA GLU A 74 11.02 2.96 4.75
C GLU A 74 10.98 2.18 6.08
N CYS A 75 10.45 0.97 6.01
CA CYS A 75 10.37 0.04 7.13
C CYS A 75 11.32 -1.14 6.92
N THR A 76 12.09 -1.50 7.93
CA THR A 76 12.99 -2.68 7.82
C THR A 76 12.26 -4.00 8.04
N GLN A 77 11.13 -4.01 8.76
CA GLN A 77 10.36 -5.21 9.08
C GLN A 77 8.94 -5.14 8.52
N GLY A 78 8.07 -4.32 9.11
CA GLY A 78 6.65 -4.33 8.79
C GLY A 78 6.03 -2.94 8.75
N ALA A 79 5.09 -2.76 7.83
CA ALA A 79 4.19 -1.61 7.83
C ALA A 79 2.75 -2.11 7.92
N VAL A 80 1.99 -1.55 8.86
CA VAL A 80 0.58 -1.85 9.07
C VAL A 80 -0.21 -0.57 8.91
N VAL A 81 -1.09 -0.57 7.91
CA VAL A 81 -1.95 0.55 7.56
C VAL A 81 -3.37 0.18 7.94
N ARG A 82 -3.89 0.79 9.00
CA ARG A 82 -5.25 0.54 9.47
C ARG A 82 -6.27 1.38 8.70
N ASP A 83 -7.53 1.17 9.07
CA ASP A 83 -8.67 1.95 8.63
C ASP A 83 -8.50 3.47 8.81
N ASN A 84 -9.25 4.23 8.01
CA ASN A 84 -9.22 5.70 7.93
C ASN A 84 -7.81 6.30 7.72
N THR A 85 -6.91 5.53 7.11
CA THR A 85 -5.58 6.01 6.77
C THR A 85 -5.44 6.21 5.27
N VAL A 86 -4.85 7.34 4.87
CA VAL A 86 -4.51 7.63 3.48
C VAL A 86 -3.01 7.87 3.39
N ILE A 87 -2.34 7.13 2.52
CA ILE A 87 -0.91 7.25 2.27
C ILE A 87 -0.69 7.68 0.82
N LEU A 88 -0.04 8.82 0.64
CA LEU A 88 0.41 9.33 -0.65
C LEU A 88 1.93 9.28 -0.68
N GLY A 89 2.48 8.22 -1.29
CA GLY A 89 3.92 8.04 -1.38
C GLY A 89 4.35 6.60 -1.58
N ASP A 90 5.67 6.41 -1.63
CA ASP A 90 6.27 5.11 -1.86
C ASP A 90 6.53 4.40 -0.53
N ILE A 91 6.20 3.10 -0.45
CA ILE A 91 6.41 2.27 0.75
C ILE A 91 7.40 1.16 0.42
N PHE A 92 8.43 1.06 1.25
CA PHE A 92 9.45 0.01 1.22
C PHE A 92 9.39 -0.75 2.54
N ALA A 93 9.05 -2.04 2.51
CA ALA A 93 8.96 -2.86 3.71
C ALA A 93 9.29 -4.33 3.43
N ASP A 94 9.54 -5.14 4.46
CA ASP A 94 9.63 -6.60 4.28
C ASP A 94 8.23 -7.25 4.35
N SER A 95 7.30 -6.70 5.14
CA SER A 95 5.89 -7.11 5.21
C SER A 95 4.95 -5.90 5.21
N LEU A 96 3.79 -6.02 4.59
CA LEU A 96 2.82 -4.94 4.50
C LEU A 96 1.40 -5.47 4.73
N GLU A 97 0.66 -4.82 5.62
CA GLU A 97 -0.78 -5.05 5.84
C GLU A 97 -1.53 -3.75 5.59
N VAL A 98 -2.59 -3.79 4.77
CA VAL A 98 -3.32 -2.60 4.31
C VAL A 98 -4.82 -2.78 4.50
N ASP A 99 -5.42 -1.98 5.36
CA ASP A 99 -6.87 -1.82 5.54
C ASP A 99 -7.37 -0.42 5.08
N GLY A 100 -6.45 0.46 4.64
CA GLY A 100 -6.69 1.85 4.26
C GLY A 100 -6.53 2.14 2.76
N ALA A 101 -6.34 3.42 2.42
CA ALA A 101 -6.10 3.88 1.06
C ALA A 101 -4.60 4.17 0.82
N ILE A 102 -4.03 3.62 -0.26
CA ILE A 102 -2.63 3.84 -0.62
C ILE A 102 -2.54 4.25 -2.09
N GLN A 103 -1.77 5.30 -2.36
CA GLN A 103 -1.41 5.73 -3.70
C GLN A 103 0.11 5.93 -3.79
N GLY A 104 0.77 5.22 -4.71
CA GLY A 104 2.22 5.32 -4.91
C GLY A 104 2.86 4.07 -5.49
N LYS A 105 4.08 3.73 -5.06
CA LYS A 105 4.73 2.45 -5.36
C LYS A 105 4.92 1.64 -4.09
N LEU A 106 4.61 0.35 -4.17
CA LEU A 106 4.79 -0.60 -3.09
C LEU A 106 5.91 -1.57 -3.46
N ASP A 107 7.01 -1.55 -2.71
CA ASP A 107 8.12 -2.50 -2.85
C ASP A 107 8.29 -3.30 -1.56
N VAL A 108 7.71 -4.50 -1.56
CA VAL A 108 7.63 -5.37 -0.39
C VAL A 108 8.36 -6.67 -0.66
N LYS A 109 9.38 -7.00 0.13
CA LYS A 109 10.16 -8.23 -0.13
C LYS A 109 9.42 -9.51 0.24
N GLY A 110 8.48 -9.43 1.17
CA GLY A 110 7.69 -10.55 1.68
C GLY A 110 6.25 -10.54 1.20
N CYS A 111 5.33 -10.76 2.14
CA CYS A 111 3.91 -10.86 1.86
C CYS A 111 3.23 -9.49 2.01
N VAL A 112 2.31 -9.19 1.09
CA VAL A 112 1.37 -8.07 1.18
C VAL A 112 -0.01 -8.63 1.51
N ILE A 113 -0.60 -8.18 2.61
CA ILE A 113 -1.96 -8.53 3.02
C ILE A 113 -2.84 -7.32 2.78
N VAL A 114 -3.84 -7.49 1.94
CA VAL A 114 -4.83 -6.47 1.62
C VAL A 114 -6.14 -6.84 2.32
N GLY A 115 -6.57 -5.99 3.24
CA GLY A 115 -7.78 -6.10 4.04
C GLY A 115 -9.05 -5.84 3.25
N ASP A 116 -10.19 -5.95 3.91
CA ASP A 116 -11.52 -5.87 3.30
C ASP A 116 -11.95 -4.44 2.89
N THR A 117 -11.44 -3.40 3.56
CA THR A 117 -11.73 -2.00 3.23
C THR A 117 -10.63 -1.29 2.43
N ALA A 118 -9.61 -2.04 2.01
CA ALA A 118 -8.42 -1.47 1.41
C ALA A 118 -8.65 -0.97 -0.02
N ILE A 119 -8.11 0.21 -0.33
CA ILE A 119 -8.10 0.79 -1.68
C ILE A 119 -6.65 1.05 -2.06
N VAL A 120 -6.13 0.27 -2.99
CA VAL A 120 -4.72 0.35 -3.38
C VAL A 120 -4.62 0.76 -4.83
N ASP A 121 -4.19 1.99 -5.09
CA ASP A 121 -3.92 2.53 -6.43
C ASP A 121 -2.40 2.68 -6.63
N SER A 122 -1.71 1.57 -6.90
CA SER A 122 -0.24 1.52 -6.92
C SER A 122 0.34 0.39 -7.76
N ASP A 123 1.63 0.51 -8.11
CA ASP A 123 2.44 -0.59 -8.64
C ASP A 123 3.00 -1.40 -7.46
N ILE A 124 2.55 -2.66 -7.32
CA ILE A 124 2.87 -3.56 -6.22
C ILE A 124 3.94 -4.56 -6.67
N ARG A 125 5.08 -4.54 -6.00
CA ARG A 125 6.13 -5.56 -6.10
C ARG A 125 6.19 -6.33 -4.80
N ALA A 126 5.93 -7.63 -4.87
CA ALA A 126 5.83 -8.49 -3.69
C ALA A 126 6.44 -9.89 -3.92
N LYS A 127 6.64 -10.68 -2.86
CA LYS A 127 6.84 -12.14 -2.98
C LYS A 127 5.52 -12.89 -3.04
N ALA A 128 4.55 -12.46 -2.25
CA ALA A 128 3.21 -13.02 -2.21
C ALA A 128 2.21 -11.90 -1.90
N ILE A 129 0.98 -12.04 -2.40
CA ILE A 129 -0.12 -11.11 -2.12
C ILE A 129 -1.32 -11.92 -1.66
N GLN A 130 -1.90 -11.53 -0.53
CA GLN A 130 -3.16 -12.04 -0.01
C GLN A 130 -4.19 -10.92 -0.06
N VAL A 131 -5.35 -11.20 -0.64
CA VAL A 131 -6.42 -10.20 -0.81
C VAL A 131 -7.69 -10.70 -0.15
N SER A 132 -8.25 -9.87 0.72
CA SER A 132 -9.53 -10.13 1.39
C SER A 132 -10.71 -9.66 0.56
N ASN A 133 -11.90 -10.20 0.83
CA ASN A 133 -13.11 -9.79 0.14
C ASN A 133 -13.44 -8.33 0.46
N GLY A 134 -13.63 -7.50 -0.58
CA GLY A 134 -13.95 -6.08 -0.44
C GLY A 134 -12.82 -5.13 -0.82
N ALA A 135 -11.58 -5.64 -0.88
CA ALA A 135 -10.43 -4.89 -1.35
C ALA A 135 -10.59 -4.43 -2.81
N ALA A 136 -10.28 -3.16 -3.08
CA ALA A 136 -10.16 -2.62 -4.41
C ALA A 136 -8.68 -2.35 -4.74
N ILE A 137 -8.11 -3.14 -5.64
CA ILE A 137 -6.74 -2.94 -6.10
C ILE A 137 -6.78 -2.48 -7.55
N ASN A 138 -6.19 -1.32 -7.82
CA ASN A 138 -5.99 -0.76 -9.13
C ASN A 138 -4.48 -0.56 -9.34
N GLY A 139 -3.95 -1.12 -10.43
CA GLY A 139 -2.52 -1.01 -10.73
C GLY A 139 -1.92 -2.33 -11.19
N PHE A 140 -0.59 -2.35 -11.26
CA PHE A 140 0.16 -3.51 -11.67
C PHE A 140 0.66 -4.26 -10.44
N CYS A 141 0.50 -5.58 -10.43
CA CYS A 141 1.04 -6.44 -9.39
C CYS A 141 2.07 -7.36 -10.02
N SER A 142 3.32 -7.29 -9.56
CA SER A 142 4.41 -8.13 -10.02
C SER A 142 5.05 -8.88 -8.86
N LEU A 143 5.02 -10.21 -8.93
CA LEU A 143 5.59 -11.07 -7.89
C LEU A 143 7.09 -11.31 -8.13
N CYS A 144 7.88 -10.24 -8.20
CA CYS A 144 9.32 -10.31 -8.56
C CYS A 144 10.19 -11.07 -7.55
N TYR A 145 9.72 -11.19 -6.32
CA TYR A 145 10.44 -11.87 -5.23
C TYR A 145 9.93 -13.31 -5.00
N ALA A 146 9.00 -13.79 -5.82
CA ALA A 146 8.55 -15.18 -5.78
C ALA A 146 9.65 -16.10 -6.31
N GLU A 147 10.02 -17.12 -5.53
CA GLU A 147 10.99 -18.16 -5.92
C GLU A 147 10.39 -19.17 -6.92
N ILE A 148 9.28 -18.83 -7.54
CA ILE A 148 8.51 -19.71 -8.42
C ILE A 148 8.93 -19.38 -9.86
N ASN A 149 9.80 -20.21 -10.44
CA ASN A 149 10.09 -20.13 -11.87
C ASN A 149 8.91 -20.74 -12.64
N MET A 150 8.18 -19.92 -13.41
CA MET A 150 7.06 -20.39 -14.24
C MET A 150 7.51 -21.44 -15.27
N ASP A 151 8.78 -21.43 -15.66
CA ASP A 151 9.37 -22.35 -16.63
C ASP A 151 9.45 -23.80 -16.12
N ASP A 152 9.51 -24.02 -14.80
CA ASP A 152 9.57 -25.36 -14.20
C ASP A 152 8.18 -25.99 -13.99
N ILE A 153 7.13 -25.17 -13.96
CA ILE A 153 5.76 -25.62 -13.63
C ILE A 153 4.92 -25.87 -14.88
N PHE A 154 5.14 -25.10 -15.95
CA PHE A 154 4.46 -25.27 -17.22
C PHE A 154 5.43 -25.89 -18.24
N PRO A 155 5.45 -27.22 -18.44
CA PRO A 155 6.19 -27.80 -19.55
C PRO A 155 5.62 -27.24 -20.85
N VAL A 156 6.44 -26.48 -21.58
CA VAL A 156 6.08 -25.94 -22.88
C VAL A 156 5.87 -27.12 -23.83
N THR A 157 4.62 -27.47 -24.09
CA THR A 157 4.30 -28.30 -25.25
C THR A 157 4.30 -27.36 -26.44
N GLU A 158 5.32 -27.46 -27.30
CA GLU A 158 5.29 -26.83 -28.62
C GLU A 158 4.02 -27.28 -29.36
N GLN A 159 3.08 -26.36 -29.56
CA GLN A 159 2.14 -26.45 -30.66
C GLN A 159 2.35 -25.26 -31.59
N LYS A 160 2.69 -25.67 -32.81
CA LYS A 160 3.01 -24.93 -34.02
C LYS A 160 1.85 -23.99 -34.41
N ALA A 161 2.22 -22.85 -34.98
CA ALA A 161 1.32 -21.83 -35.53
C ALA A 161 0.21 -22.40 -36.41
N GLU A 162 -1.02 -21.92 -36.19
CA GLU A 162 -2.04 -21.81 -37.24
C GLU A 162 -2.86 -20.51 -37.07
N THR A 163 -3.02 -19.87 -38.21
CA THR A 163 -3.58 -18.57 -38.56
C THR A 163 -5.03 -18.35 -38.12
N GLN A 164 -5.42 -17.12 -37.80
CA GLN A 164 -6.81 -16.67 -37.98
C GLN A 164 -6.86 -15.31 -38.67
N GLU A 165 -7.36 -15.33 -39.91
CA GLU A 165 -7.86 -14.21 -40.69
C GLU A 165 -9.20 -13.69 -40.11
N GLU A 166 -9.36 -12.37 -40.21
CA GLU A 166 -10.55 -11.54 -40.41
C GLU A 166 -11.95 -12.20 -40.50
N GLU A 167 -12.95 -11.71 -39.74
CA GLU A 167 -14.18 -11.13 -40.33
C GLU A 167 -15.09 -10.39 -39.32
N ALA A 168 -15.76 -9.38 -39.84
CA ALA A 168 -16.70 -8.50 -39.16
C ALA A 168 -18.18 -8.89 -39.39
N GLU A 169 -19.04 -8.51 -38.42
CA GLU A 169 -20.37 -7.89 -38.60
C GLU A 169 -21.73 -8.69 -38.62
N LYS A 170 -22.54 -8.48 -37.54
CA LYS A 170 -24.04 -8.27 -37.39
C LYS A 170 -25.06 -9.41 -37.66
N PRO A 171 -26.41 -9.25 -37.43
CA PRO A 171 -27.24 -8.29 -36.63
C PRO A 171 -28.40 -8.95 -35.80
N LYS A 172 -29.14 -8.15 -34.99
CA LYS A 172 -30.64 -8.06 -34.87
C LYS A 172 -31.05 -7.05 -33.76
N ALA A 173 -31.55 -5.85 -34.09
CA ALA A 173 -32.94 -5.45 -34.43
C ALA A 173 -33.91 -5.50 -33.21
N VAL A 174 -34.82 -4.57 -32.90
CA VAL A 174 -35.33 -3.28 -33.42
C VAL A 174 -36.27 -2.72 -32.32
N ALA A 175 -36.34 -1.39 -32.10
CA ALA A 175 -37.62 -0.64 -31.98
C ALA A 175 -37.39 0.88 -31.75
N LYS A 176 -37.87 1.65 -32.73
CA LYS A 176 -38.04 3.12 -32.88
C LYS A 176 -39.08 3.71 -31.87
N PRO A 177 -39.47 5.03 -31.83
CA PRO A 177 -39.33 6.09 -32.86
C PRO A 177 -39.17 7.58 -32.40
N LYS A 178 -39.11 8.47 -33.43
CA LYS A 178 -39.36 9.94 -33.49
C LYS A 178 -38.13 10.83 -33.22
N ALA A 179 -37.84 11.92 -33.95
CA ALA A 179 -38.66 12.75 -34.83
C ALA A 179 -37.83 13.41 -35.96
N THR A 180 -38.55 13.78 -37.02
CA THR A 180 -38.19 14.58 -38.19
C THR A 180 -37.70 16.01 -37.89
N ALA A 181 -36.70 16.47 -38.65
CA ALA A 181 -36.62 17.86 -39.11
C ALA A 181 -35.93 17.93 -40.49
N LYS A 182 -36.66 18.49 -41.47
CA LYS A 182 -36.19 18.84 -42.82
C LYS A 182 -35.56 20.24 -42.81
N ALA A 183 -34.47 20.44 -43.57
CA ALA A 183 -34.11 21.65 -44.33
C ALA A 183 -32.75 21.40 -45.01
N LYS A 184 -32.38 21.87 -46.20
CA LYS A 184 -33.00 22.57 -47.33
C LYS A 184 -31.93 22.51 -48.45
N LYS A 185 -32.31 22.25 -49.69
CA LYS A 185 -31.87 23.06 -50.84
C LYS A 185 -32.89 22.92 -51.95
#